data_AF-A0A6N2CJD2-F1
#
_entry.id   AF-A0A6N2CJD2-F1
#
_cell.length_a   1.000
_cell.length_b   1.000
_cell.length_c   1.000
_cell.angle_alpha   90.00
_cell.angle_beta   90.00
_cell.angle_gamma   90.00
#
_symmetry.space_group_name_H-M   'P 1'
#
loop_
_entity.id
_entity.type
_entity.pdbx_description
1 polymer ?
#
loop_
_entity_poly.entity_id
_entity_poly.type
_entity_poly.pdbx_seq_one_letter_code
_entity_poly.pdbx_strand_id
1 'polypeptide(L)'
;MSPPTESNQQPKPPPEMPERPWFERLNLLNTTLLIFLLLVLTSGLRIQGNERGLNIWQNLSNFLRDFFPPDLSVVPQTAAALLETVEIALLSTFFSILISLVIGLCAARTVAPTWLVVSTRMLLNLIRTIPSLIWAVIAVAAMGANAAAGVAALTLYSIGYLGKFFSEAFESVDLNVARSLRGIGADTVQAFQFGIWPHAKPIIWSHSIWMLEYNIRSASIIGYVGAGGLGLQLHAYQEFHHWDRFATVLICILIVVTLLDFLSERIRRRIARRN
;
A
#
# COMPACT_ATOMS: atom_id res chain seq x y z
N MET A 1 46.52 -18.88 81.48
CA MET A 1 45.82 -17.89 80.64
C MET A 1 46.30 -18.08 79.21
N SER A 2 45.59 -18.92 78.45
CA SER A 2 45.68 -19.02 76.99
C SER A 2 44.32 -19.58 76.54
N PRO A 3 43.48 -18.82 75.82
CA PRO A 3 42.18 -19.32 75.36
C PRO A 3 42.34 -20.38 74.25
N PRO A 4 41.40 -21.33 74.12
CA PRO A 4 41.44 -22.37 73.10
C PRO A 4 41.28 -21.78 71.71
N THR A 5 42.09 -22.28 70.77
CA THR A 5 42.11 -21.92 69.35
C THR A 5 40.75 -22.17 68.70
N GLU A 6 40.09 -21.11 68.22
CA GLU A 6 38.88 -21.19 67.41
C GLU A 6 39.17 -21.98 66.12
N SER A 7 38.40 -23.05 65.89
CA SER A 7 38.50 -23.86 64.69
C SER A 7 38.08 -23.04 63.48
N ASN A 8 39.04 -22.83 62.58
CA ASN A 8 38.91 -22.19 61.28
C ASN A 8 37.90 -22.95 60.38
N GLN A 9 36.61 -22.59 60.44
CA GLN A 9 35.61 -23.09 59.50
C GLN A 9 35.68 -22.26 58.21
N GLN A 10 36.32 -22.83 57.17
CA GLN A 10 36.32 -22.26 55.83
C GLN A 10 34.87 -22.16 55.29
N PRO A 11 34.52 -21.06 54.59
CA PRO A 11 33.20 -20.90 54.00
C PRO A 11 32.96 -21.99 52.95
N LYS A 12 31.81 -22.66 53.06
CA LYS A 12 31.39 -23.74 52.15
C LYS A 12 31.33 -23.22 50.71
N PRO A 13 31.94 -23.91 49.72
CA PRO A 13 31.91 -23.46 48.34
C PRO A 13 30.45 -23.37 47.82
N PRO A 14 30.15 -22.42 46.93
CA PRO A 14 28.81 -22.29 46.36
C PRO A 14 28.42 -23.58 45.62
N PRO A 15 27.14 -23.96 45.64
CA PRO A 15 26.68 -25.18 44.97
C PRO A 15 27.01 -25.10 43.47
N GLU A 16 27.72 -26.12 42.97
CA GLU A 16 28.03 -26.27 41.55
C GLU A 16 26.71 -26.33 40.76
N MET A 17 26.58 -25.48 39.74
CA MET A 17 25.42 -25.53 38.87
C MET A 17 25.45 -26.87 38.12
N PRO A 18 24.33 -27.62 38.05
CA PRO A 18 24.30 -28.87 37.31
C PRO A 18 24.70 -28.60 35.86
N GLU A 19 25.79 -29.23 35.40
CA GLU A 19 26.23 -29.16 34.01
C GLU A 19 25.19 -29.83 33.12
N ARG A 20 24.28 -29.04 32.56
CA ARG A 20 23.31 -29.57 31.60
C ARG A 20 24.05 -30.07 30.35
N PRO A 21 23.81 -31.32 29.91
CA PRO A 21 24.36 -31.84 28.68
C PRO A 21 24.06 -30.93 27.49
N TRP A 22 24.95 -30.86 26.50
CA TRP A 22 24.83 -29.92 25.38
C TRP A 22 23.51 -30.10 24.57
N PHE A 23 22.94 -31.32 24.55
CA PHE A 23 21.67 -31.61 23.91
C PHE A 23 20.45 -31.05 24.65
N GLU A 24 20.52 -30.81 25.97
CA GLU A 24 19.45 -30.12 26.71
C GLU A 24 19.46 -28.60 26.46
N ARG A 25 20.52 -28.07 25.84
CA ARG A 25 20.57 -26.68 25.35
C ARG A 25 19.85 -26.51 24.01
N LEU A 26 19.48 -27.61 23.34
CA LEU A 26 18.67 -27.62 22.12
C LEU A 26 17.18 -27.55 22.45
N ASN A 27 16.77 -26.48 23.14
CA ASN A 27 15.35 -26.14 23.25
C ASN A 27 14.80 -25.77 21.86
N LEU A 28 13.47 -25.91 21.69
CA LEU A 28 12.77 -25.62 20.42
C LEU A 28 13.23 -24.30 19.79
N LEU A 29 13.41 -23.25 20.60
CA LEU A 29 13.91 -21.94 20.18
C LEU A 29 15.33 -21.97 19.60
N ASN A 30 16.25 -22.68 20.23
CA ASN A 30 17.64 -22.77 19.77
C ASN A 30 17.74 -23.64 18.52
N THR A 31 16.93 -24.69 18.43
CA THR A 31 16.87 -25.54 17.22
C THR A 31 16.27 -24.80 16.03
N THR A 32 15.17 -24.03 16.22
CA THR A 32 14.57 -23.26 15.12
C THR A 32 15.48 -22.12 14.69
N LEU A 33 16.20 -21.49 15.61
CA LEU A 33 17.18 -20.46 15.31
C LEU A 33 18.40 -21.02 14.54
N LEU A 34 18.90 -22.20 14.92
CA LEU A 34 19.97 -22.88 14.18
C LEU A 34 19.53 -23.27 12.76
N ILE A 35 18.31 -23.81 12.61
CA ILE A 35 17.75 -24.12 11.28
C ILE A 35 17.60 -22.84 10.46
N PHE A 36 17.07 -21.76 11.04
CA PHE A 36 16.96 -20.47 10.37
C PHE A 36 18.33 -19.94 9.91
N LEU A 37 19.34 -19.94 10.79
CA LEU A 37 20.70 -19.51 10.44
C LEU A 37 21.33 -20.38 9.35
N LEU A 38 21.13 -21.70 9.41
CA LEU A 38 21.57 -22.61 8.35
C LEU A 38 20.89 -22.29 7.02
N LEU A 39 19.58 -22.02 7.02
CA LEU A 39 18.83 -21.60 5.84
C LEU A 39 19.31 -20.24 5.31
N VAL A 40 19.62 -19.27 6.18
CA VAL A 40 20.19 -17.97 5.78
C VAL A 40 21.56 -18.16 5.12
N LEU A 41 22.45 -18.93 5.75
CA LEU A 41 23.80 -19.18 5.24
C LEU A 41 23.78 -19.92 3.90
N THR A 42 22.96 -20.96 3.78
CA THR A 42 22.82 -21.74 2.54
C THR A 42 22.09 -20.97 1.44
N SER A 43 21.14 -20.09 1.80
CA SER A 43 20.50 -19.18 0.85
C SER A 43 21.47 -18.12 0.33
N GLY A 44 22.29 -17.54 1.22
CA GLY A 44 23.29 -16.53 0.85
C GLY A 44 24.30 -17.04 -0.19
N LEU A 45 24.66 -18.32 -0.13
CA LEU A 45 25.56 -18.96 -1.10
C LEU A 45 24.89 -19.28 -2.44
N ARG A 46 23.56 -19.32 -2.50
CA ARG A 46 22.78 -19.58 -3.74
C ARG A 46 22.45 -18.31 -4.51
N ILE A 47 22.59 -17.13 -3.89
CA ILE A 47 22.44 -15.84 -4.57
C ILE A 47 23.71 -15.64 -5.42
N GLN A 48 23.65 -16.11 -6.66
CA GLN A 48 24.67 -15.79 -7.66
C GLN A 48 24.57 -14.30 -8.00
N GLY A 49 25.55 -13.51 -7.58
CA GLY A 49 25.74 -12.18 -8.13
C GLY A 49 26.22 -12.29 -9.57
N ASN A 50 25.59 -11.57 -10.51
CA ASN A 50 26.18 -11.38 -11.84
C ASN A 50 27.60 -10.82 -11.71
N GLU A 51 28.42 -11.00 -12.74
CA GLU A 51 29.85 -10.63 -12.84
C GLU A 51 30.20 -9.15 -12.53
N ARG A 52 29.24 -8.32 -12.11
CA ARG A 52 29.49 -7.08 -11.39
C ARG A 52 30.21 -7.41 -10.09
N GLY A 53 31.54 -7.33 -10.14
CA GLY A 53 32.43 -7.66 -9.02
C GLY A 53 31.95 -7.13 -7.67
N LEU A 54 32.35 -7.82 -6.60
CA LEU A 54 31.94 -7.61 -5.21
C LEU A 54 32.29 -6.23 -4.61
N ASN A 55 32.75 -5.27 -5.42
CA ASN A 55 33.07 -3.90 -5.03
C ASN A 55 31.80 -3.04 -4.94
N ILE A 56 30.87 -3.45 -4.08
CA ILE A 56 29.60 -2.77 -3.79
C ILE A 56 29.84 -1.28 -3.50
N TRP A 57 30.90 -0.99 -2.73
CA TRP A 57 31.29 0.38 -2.38
C TRP A 57 31.63 1.25 -3.60
N GLN A 58 32.35 0.70 -4.58
CA GLN A 58 32.69 1.45 -5.78
C GLN A 58 31.47 1.70 -6.65
N ASN A 59 30.64 0.68 -6.86
CA ASN A 59 29.42 0.80 -7.65
C ASN A 59 28.44 1.81 -7.04
N LEU A 60 28.29 1.80 -5.72
CA LEU A 60 27.48 2.77 -5.00
C LEU A 60 28.05 4.18 -5.13
N SER A 61 29.37 4.34 -5.00
CA SER A 61 30.02 5.65 -5.15
C SER A 61 29.87 6.23 -6.55
N ASN A 62 29.97 5.39 -7.60
CA ASN A 62 29.77 5.81 -8.98
C ASN A 62 28.32 6.22 -9.21
N PHE A 63 27.36 5.39 -8.76
CA PHE A 63 25.95 5.73 -8.83
C PHE A 63 25.62 7.04 -8.13
N LEU A 64 26.12 7.27 -6.90
CA LEU A 64 25.86 8.52 -6.17
C LEU A 64 26.45 9.75 -6.87
N ARG A 65 27.59 9.61 -7.56
CA ARG A 65 28.17 10.69 -8.37
C ARG A 65 27.36 10.98 -9.62
N ASP A 66 26.82 9.94 -10.26
CA ASP A 66 25.96 10.11 -11.44
C ASP A 66 24.56 10.63 -11.07
N PHE A 67 24.11 10.34 -9.85
CA PHE A 67 22.80 10.76 -9.32
C PHE A 67 22.81 12.19 -8.76
N PHE A 68 23.95 12.67 -8.27
CA PHE A 68 24.11 14.02 -7.73
C PHE A 68 25.25 14.78 -8.41
N PRO A 69 25.00 15.98 -8.98
CA PRO A 69 23.81 16.82 -8.79
C PRO A 69 22.64 16.52 -9.75
N PRO A 70 21.38 16.74 -9.32
CA PRO A 70 20.21 16.60 -10.18
C PRO A 70 20.18 17.67 -11.29
N ASP A 71 19.86 17.27 -12.52
CA ASP A 71 19.73 18.17 -13.66
C ASP A 71 18.35 18.86 -13.65
N LEU A 72 18.32 20.15 -13.29
CA LEU A 72 17.07 20.92 -13.19
C LEU A 72 16.51 21.36 -14.56
N SER A 73 17.24 21.15 -15.66
CA SER A 73 16.78 21.54 -17.00
C SER A 73 15.53 20.79 -17.45
N VAL A 74 15.30 19.59 -16.89
CA VAL A 74 14.13 18.74 -17.23
C VAL A 74 12.88 19.08 -16.43
N VAL A 75 12.93 20.02 -15.47
CA VAL A 75 11.78 20.38 -14.63
C VAL A 75 10.55 20.81 -15.45
N PRO A 76 10.64 21.64 -16.51
CA PRO A 76 9.47 22.02 -17.29
C PRO A 76 8.79 20.81 -17.98
N GLN A 77 9.59 19.89 -18.51
CA GLN A 77 9.10 18.65 -19.13
C GLN A 77 8.50 17.70 -18.08
N THR A 78 9.09 17.68 -16.89
CA THR A 78 8.61 16.91 -15.73
C THR A 78 7.27 17.45 -15.23
N ALA A 79 7.07 18.77 -15.24
CA ALA A 79 5.81 19.38 -14.82
C ALA A 79 4.63 18.98 -15.72
N ALA A 80 4.84 18.86 -17.04
CA ALA A 80 3.81 18.37 -17.96
C ALA A 80 3.44 16.91 -17.68
N ALA A 81 4.43 16.03 -17.51
CA ALA A 81 4.20 14.62 -17.18
C ALA A 81 3.59 14.43 -15.78
N LEU A 82 3.88 15.34 -14.85
CA LEU A 82 3.24 15.37 -13.54
C LEU A 82 1.74 15.69 -13.66
N LEU A 83 1.37 16.67 -14.49
CA LEU A 83 -0.05 16.98 -14.73
C LEU A 83 -0.78 15.77 -15.30
N GLU A 84 -0.20 15.11 -16.31
CA GLU A 84 -0.74 13.86 -16.86
C GLU A 84 -0.90 12.77 -15.78
N THR A 85 0.06 12.64 -14.86
CA THR A 85 0.00 11.69 -13.74
C THR A 85 -1.18 12.01 -12.81
N VAL A 86 -1.42 13.29 -12.52
CA VAL A 86 -2.55 13.75 -11.71
C VAL A 86 -3.87 13.52 -12.43
N GLU A 87 -3.95 13.79 -13.73
CA GLU A 87 -5.14 13.54 -14.56
C GLU A 87 -5.50 12.05 -14.58
N ILE A 88 -4.51 11.18 -14.79
CA ILE A 88 -4.68 9.72 -14.72
C ILE A 88 -5.28 9.33 -13.36
N ALA A 89 -4.72 9.83 -12.26
CA ALA A 89 -5.20 9.50 -10.92
C ALA A 89 -6.61 10.03 -10.63
N LEU A 90 -6.93 11.26 -11.07
CA LEU A 90 -8.24 11.87 -10.91
C LEU A 90 -9.32 11.09 -11.68
N LEU A 91 -9.08 10.84 -12.97
CA LEU A 91 -10.01 10.09 -13.82
C LEU A 91 -10.22 8.67 -13.29
N SER A 92 -9.13 7.98 -12.92
CA SER A 92 -9.21 6.64 -12.35
C SER A 92 -10.07 6.61 -11.10
N THR A 93 -9.83 7.56 -10.20
CA THR A 93 -10.57 7.65 -8.94
C THR A 93 -12.03 7.96 -9.19
N PHE A 94 -12.34 8.88 -10.11
CA PHE A 94 -13.70 9.22 -10.49
C PHE A 94 -14.49 7.99 -10.99
N PHE A 95 -13.96 7.27 -11.98
CA PHE A 95 -14.63 6.07 -12.50
C PHE A 95 -14.74 4.97 -11.44
N SER A 96 -13.71 4.82 -10.61
CA SER A 96 -13.71 3.85 -9.52
C SER A 96 -14.79 4.13 -8.51
N ILE A 97 -14.97 5.40 -8.09
CA ILE A 97 -16.02 5.78 -7.15
C ILE A 97 -17.39 5.48 -7.74
N LEU A 98 -17.63 5.87 -8.99
CA LEU A 98 -18.92 5.67 -9.65
C LEU A 98 -19.30 4.18 -9.70
N ILE A 99 -18.37 3.33 -10.16
CA ILE A 99 -18.59 1.89 -10.27
C ILE A 99 -18.67 1.24 -8.89
N SER A 100 -17.81 1.65 -7.96
CA SER A 100 -17.76 1.09 -6.60
C SER A 100 -18.97 1.44 -5.77
N LEU A 101 -19.65 2.56 -6.02
CA LEU A 101 -20.91 2.88 -5.34
C LEU A 101 -21.97 1.82 -5.66
N VAL A 102 -22.09 1.45 -6.94
CA VAL A 102 -23.03 0.41 -7.38
C VAL A 102 -22.61 -0.95 -6.83
N ILE A 103 -21.35 -1.34 -7.04
CA ILE A 103 -20.82 -2.63 -6.59
C ILE A 103 -20.85 -2.76 -5.06
N GLY A 104 -20.58 -1.67 -4.34
CA GLY A 104 -20.60 -1.61 -2.89
C GLY A 104 -22.00 -1.86 -2.32
N LEU A 105 -23.04 -1.35 -2.97
CA LEU A 105 -24.43 -1.66 -2.62
C LEU A 105 -24.75 -3.14 -2.86
N CYS A 106 -24.32 -3.71 -4.00
CA CYS A 106 -24.48 -5.14 -4.30
C CYS A 106 -23.73 -6.06 -3.31
N ALA A 107 -22.63 -5.59 -2.74
CA ALA A 107 -21.81 -6.32 -1.78
C ALA A 107 -22.24 -6.13 -0.30
N ALA A 108 -23.17 -5.22 -0.01
CA ALA A 108 -23.65 -4.92 1.35
C ALA A 108 -24.85 -5.80 1.75
N ARG A 109 -24.71 -6.55 2.85
CA ARG A 109 -25.77 -7.41 3.43
C ARG A 109 -26.98 -6.63 3.92
N THR A 110 -26.82 -5.34 4.20
CA THR A 110 -27.90 -4.44 4.62
C THR A 110 -28.83 -4.05 3.48
N VAL A 111 -28.39 -4.16 2.22
CA VAL A 111 -29.11 -3.68 1.03
C VAL A 111 -29.42 -4.81 0.04
N ALA A 112 -28.47 -5.72 -0.20
CA ALA A 112 -28.56 -6.73 -1.25
C ALA A 112 -28.85 -8.15 -0.70
N PRO A 113 -29.47 -9.03 -1.51
CA PRO A 113 -29.70 -10.42 -1.12
C PRO A 113 -28.39 -11.21 -0.97
N THR A 114 -28.42 -12.26 -0.13
CA THR A 114 -27.21 -12.99 0.28
C THR A 114 -26.42 -13.57 -0.90
N TRP A 115 -27.08 -14.10 -1.93
CA TRP A 115 -26.42 -14.68 -3.10
C TRP A 115 -25.61 -13.64 -3.90
N LEU A 116 -26.15 -12.42 -4.05
CA LEU A 116 -25.51 -11.33 -4.76
C LEU A 116 -24.33 -10.79 -3.96
N VAL A 117 -24.49 -10.68 -2.64
CA VAL A 117 -23.43 -10.28 -1.72
C VAL A 117 -22.23 -11.22 -1.81
N VAL A 118 -22.47 -12.53 -1.71
CA VAL A 118 -21.39 -13.54 -1.75
C VAL A 118 -20.64 -13.47 -3.07
N SER A 119 -21.37 -13.44 -4.19
CA SER A 119 -20.78 -13.39 -5.55
C SER A 119 -19.98 -12.11 -5.77
N THR A 120 -20.54 -10.96 -5.39
CA THR A 120 -19.89 -9.65 -5.55
C THR A 120 -18.64 -9.53 -4.68
N ARG A 121 -18.69 -10.02 -3.42
CA ARG A 121 -17.52 -10.03 -2.53
C ARG A 121 -16.42 -10.94 -3.05
N MET A 122 -16.76 -12.09 -3.62
CA MET A 122 -15.79 -12.97 -4.25
C MET A 122 -15.10 -12.27 -5.43
N LEU A 123 -15.86 -11.61 -6.31
CA LEU A 123 -15.30 -10.82 -7.42
C LEU A 123 -14.36 -9.72 -6.93
N LEU A 124 -14.77 -8.94 -5.92
CA LEU A 124 -13.94 -7.89 -5.34
C LEU A 124 -12.63 -8.46 -4.75
N ASN A 125 -12.69 -9.59 -4.07
CA ASN A 125 -11.50 -10.24 -3.52
C ASN A 125 -10.53 -10.71 -4.61
N LEU A 126 -11.05 -11.25 -5.73
CA LEU A 126 -10.22 -11.64 -6.88
C LEU A 126 -9.49 -10.42 -7.47
N ILE A 127 -10.21 -9.33 -7.72
CA ILE A 127 -9.64 -8.10 -8.27
C ILE A 127 -8.51 -7.55 -7.38
N ARG A 128 -8.73 -7.55 -6.05
CA ARG A 128 -7.76 -7.03 -5.06
C ARG A 128 -6.50 -7.87 -4.91
N THR A 129 -6.54 -9.13 -5.31
CA THR A 129 -5.38 -10.04 -5.21
C THR A 129 -4.30 -9.66 -6.22
N ILE A 130 -4.69 -9.04 -7.34
CA ILE A 130 -3.78 -8.64 -8.41
C ILE A 130 -3.18 -7.26 -8.08
N PRO A 131 -1.83 -7.12 -8.00
CA PRO A 131 -1.19 -5.83 -7.80
C PRO A 131 -1.49 -4.84 -8.92
N SER A 132 -1.48 -3.54 -8.61
CA SER A 132 -1.74 -2.47 -9.59
C SER A 132 -0.81 -2.52 -10.82
N LEU A 133 0.45 -2.94 -10.63
CA LEU A 133 1.41 -3.10 -11.72
C LEU A 133 0.97 -4.14 -12.75
N ILE A 134 0.37 -5.25 -12.30
CA ILE A 134 -0.09 -6.31 -13.21
C ILE A 134 -1.32 -5.84 -13.99
N TRP A 135 -2.23 -5.10 -13.34
CA TRP A 135 -3.33 -4.43 -14.04
C TRP A 135 -2.83 -3.46 -15.12
N ALA A 136 -1.75 -2.74 -14.85
CA ALA A 136 -1.14 -1.84 -15.82
C ALA A 136 -0.56 -2.58 -17.02
N VAL A 137 0.16 -3.68 -16.79
CA VAL A 137 0.69 -4.53 -17.88
C VAL A 137 -0.46 -5.06 -18.75
N ILE A 138 -1.55 -5.54 -18.15
CA ILE A 138 -2.73 -6.02 -18.89
C ILE A 138 -3.38 -4.89 -19.70
N ALA A 139 -3.57 -3.72 -19.11
CA ALA A 139 -4.20 -2.58 -19.77
C ALA A 139 -3.34 -2.03 -20.92
N VAL A 140 -2.02 -1.93 -20.73
CA VAL A 140 -1.07 -1.51 -21.77
C VAL A 140 -1.04 -2.55 -22.91
N ALA A 141 -1.08 -3.84 -22.60
CA ALA A 141 -1.17 -4.88 -23.62
C ALA A 141 -2.49 -4.81 -24.42
N ALA A 142 -3.60 -4.43 -23.79
CA ALA A 142 -4.91 -4.36 -24.42
C ALA A 142 -5.16 -3.05 -25.20
N MET A 143 -4.66 -1.92 -24.69
CA MET A 143 -4.98 -0.56 -25.18
C MET A 143 -3.77 0.18 -25.77
N GLY A 144 -2.57 -0.39 -25.67
CA GLY A 144 -1.31 0.26 -26.01
C GLY A 144 -0.74 1.09 -24.85
N ALA A 145 0.52 1.52 -25.01
CA ALA A 145 1.22 2.35 -24.03
C ALA A 145 0.73 3.81 -24.11
N ASN A 146 -0.21 4.18 -23.24
CA ASN A 146 -0.79 5.52 -23.16
C ASN A 146 -1.46 5.76 -21.79
N ALA A 147 -1.81 7.03 -21.51
CA ALA A 147 -2.49 7.43 -20.28
C ALA A 147 -3.83 6.72 -20.05
N ALA A 148 -4.58 6.41 -21.12
CA ALA A 148 -5.87 5.73 -21.00
C ALA A 148 -5.72 4.31 -20.43
N ALA A 149 -4.64 3.60 -20.79
CA ALA A 149 -4.29 2.33 -20.17
C ALA A 149 -4.03 2.48 -18.66
N GLY A 150 -3.32 3.55 -18.25
CA GLY A 150 -3.13 3.87 -16.85
C GLY A 150 -4.43 4.14 -16.10
N VAL A 151 -5.36 4.89 -16.73
CA VAL A 151 -6.69 5.14 -16.17
C VAL A 151 -7.47 3.85 -15.99
N ALA A 152 -7.51 2.99 -17.01
CA ALA A 152 -8.22 1.71 -16.95
C ALA A 152 -7.63 0.78 -15.87
N ALA A 153 -6.30 0.68 -15.81
CA ALA A 153 -5.58 -0.16 -14.85
C ALA A 153 -5.86 0.25 -13.39
N LEU A 154 -5.68 1.53 -13.07
CA LEU A 154 -5.95 2.03 -11.72
C LEU A 154 -7.44 1.99 -11.39
N THR A 155 -8.32 2.18 -12.38
CA THR A 155 -9.77 2.04 -12.19
C THR A 155 -10.12 0.63 -11.73
N LEU A 156 -9.69 -0.39 -12.48
CA LEU A 156 -9.95 -1.79 -12.14
C LEU A 156 -9.39 -2.17 -10.78
N TYR A 157 -8.13 -1.79 -10.51
CA TYR A 157 -7.51 -2.00 -9.22
C TYR A 157 -8.31 -1.34 -8.08
N SER A 158 -8.68 -0.07 -8.25
CA SER A 158 -9.34 0.73 -7.23
C SER A 158 -10.76 0.25 -6.93
N ILE A 159 -11.49 -0.26 -7.94
CA ILE A 159 -12.83 -0.84 -7.76
C ILE A 159 -12.82 -1.97 -6.74
N GLY A 160 -11.81 -2.85 -6.77
CA GLY A 160 -11.68 -3.94 -5.82
C GLY A 160 -11.68 -3.46 -4.37
N TYR A 161 -10.89 -2.42 -4.08
CA TYR A 161 -10.77 -1.85 -2.74
C TYR A 161 -11.98 -0.99 -2.35
N LEU A 162 -12.33 0.01 -3.18
CA LEU A 162 -13.43 0.92 -2.89
C LEU A 162 -14.78 0.20 -2.81
N GLY A 163 -15.05 -0.79 -3.66
CA GLY A 163 -16.29 -1.56 -3.58
C GLY A 163 -16.44 -2.28 -2.25
N LYS A 164 -15.34 -2.83 -1.71
CA LYS A 164 -15.34 -3.47 -0.39
C LYS A 164 -15.50 -2.44 0.74
N PHE A 165 -14.77 -1.33 0.69
CA PHE A 165 -14.87 -0.28 1.70
C PHE A 165 -16.23 0.40 1.73
N PHE A 166 -16.85 0.63 0.56
CA PHE A 166 -18.19 1.18 0.47
C PHE A 166 -19.24 0.19 0.97
N SER A 167 -19.08 -1.10 0.68
CA SER A 167 -19.92 -2.15 1.28
C SER A 167 -19.86 -2.14 2.81
N GLU A 168 -18.67 -2.02 3.40
CA GLU A 168 -18.49 -1.92 4.85
C GLU A 168 -19.12 -0.63 5.41
N ALA A 169 -18.98 0.49 4.69
CA ALA A 169 -19.62 1.74 5.05
C ALA A 169 -21.15 1.62 5.08
N PHE A 170 -21.77 0.96 4.10
CA PHE A 170 -23.21 0.71 4.09
C PHE A 170 -23.65 -0.28 5.17
N GLU A 171 -22.82 -1.26 5.53
CA GLU A 171 -23.11 -2.22 6.60
C GLU A 171 -22.97 -1.61 8.00
N SER A 172 -22.16 -0.56 8.15
CA SER A 172 -21.98 0.13 9.45
C SER A 172 -23.15 1.04 9.86
N VAL A 173 -24.10 1.30 8.97
CA VAL A 173 -25.21 2.23 9.23
C VAL A 173 -26.35 1.51 9.98
N ASP A 174 -26.87 2.15 11.05
CA ASP A 174 -28.08 1.69 11.73
C ASP A 174 -29.32 1.85 10.83
N LEU A 175 -29.96 0.72 10.52
CA LEU A 175 -31.14 0.64 9.67
C LEU A 175 -32.43 1.08 10.37
N ASN A 176 -32.42 1.42 11.66
CA ASN A 176 -33.60 1.87 12.38
C ASN A 176 -34.26 3.09 11.73
N VAL A 177 -33.48 4.09 11.32
CA VAL A 177 -34.00 5.29 10.65
C VAL A 177 -34.66 4.92 9.32
N ALA A 178 -34.00 4.10 8.50
CA ALA A 178 -34.53 3.63 7.22
C ALA A 178 -35.82 2.80 7.40
N ARG A 179 -35.88 1.92 8.41
CA ARG A 179 -37.06 1.11 8.73
C ARG A 179 -38.23 1.96 9.20
N SER A 180 -37.98 2.97 10.03
CA SER A 180 -39.01 3.93 10.48
C SER A 180 -39.57 4.74 9.32
N LEU A 181 -38.74 5.18 8.38
CA LEU A 181 -39.18 5.86 7.14
C LEU A 181 -40.09 4.96 6.30
N ARG A 182 -39.75 3.68 6.15
CA ARG A 182 -40.61 2.70 5.48
C ARG A 182 -41.95 2.52 6.19
N GLY A 183 -41.96 2.57 7.53
CA GLY A 183 -43.17 2.45 8.35
C GLY A 183 -44.17 3.61 8.19
N ILE A 184 -43.70 4.80 7.80
CA ILE A 184 -44.55 5.98 7.53
C ILE A 184 -44.90 6.16 6.04
N GLY A 185 -44.61 5.16 5.20
CA GLY A 185 -44.99 5.13 3.78
C GLY A 185 -43.92 5.60 2.80
N ALA A 186 -42.67 5.85 3.24
CA ALA A 186 -41.59 6.18 2.31
C ALA A 186 -41.25 4.98 1.42
N ASP A 187 -40.89 5.22 0.16
CA ASP A 187 -40.42 4.16 -0.73
C ASP A 187 -38.98 3.70 -0.36
N THR A 188 -38.48 2.65 -1.03
CA THR A 188 -37.14 2.10 -0.75
C THR A 188 -36.02 3.11 -1.08
N VAL A 189 -36.20 3.94 -2.11
CA VAL A 189 -35.22 4.92 -2.56
C VAL A 189 -35.14 6.08 -1.57
N GLN A 190 -36.28 6.56 -1.08
CA GLN A 190 -36.39 7.57 -0.03
C GLN A 190 -35.80 7.06 1.28
N ALA A 191 -36.11 5.83 1.68
CA ALA A 191 -35.52 5.22 2.88
C ALA A 191 -33.98 5.12 2.76
N PHE A 192 -33.45 4.80 1.58
CA PHE A 192 -32.00 4.83 1.34
C PHE A 192 -31.43 6.25 1.38
N GLN A 193 -32.02 7.18 0.63
CA GLN A 193 -31.54 8.55 0.47
C GLN A 193 -31.52 9.34 1.78
N PHE A 194 -32.50 9.12 2.66
CA PHE A 194 -32.64 9.86 3.92
C PHE A 194 -32.24 9.03 5.15
N GLY A 195 -32.31 7.71 5.09
CA GLY A 195 -31.99 6.83 6.22
C GLY A 195 -30.60 6.20 6.19
N ILE A 196 -30.02 5.94 5.01
CA ILE A 196 -28.73 5.23 4.89
C ILE A 196 -27.63 6.14 4.36
N TRP A 197 -27.87 6.78 3.23
CA TRP A 197 -26.88 7.60 2.53
C TRP A 197 -26.26 8.73 3.38
N PRO A 198 -27.03 9.50 4.19
CA PRO A 198 -26.46 10.60 4.96
C PRO A 198 -25.44 10.14 6.02
N HIS A 199 -25.56 8.90 6.49
CA HIS A 199 -24.67 8.30 7.47
C HIS A 199 -23.48 7.57 6.81
N ALA A 200 -23.67 6.97 5.63
CA ALA A 200 -22.59 6.31 4.90
C ALA A 200 -21.66 7.30 4.14
N LYS A 201 -22.21 8.42 3.63
CA LYS A 201 -21.48 9.39 2.80
C LYS A 201 -20.14 9.87 3.38
N PRO A 202 -19.95 10.13 4.69
CA PRO A 202 -18.70 10.68 5.20
C PRO A 202 -17.57 9.65 5.13
N ILE A 203 -17.89 8.38 5.42
CA ILE A 203 -16.96 7.25 5.34
C ILE A 203 -16.58 7.00 3.87
N ILE A 204 -17.57 7.00 2.98
CA ILE A 204 -17.37 6.88 1.52
C ILE A 204 -16.41 7.97 1.03
N TRP A 205 -16.65 9.24 1.38
CA TRP A 205 -15.77 10.35 0.99
C TRP A 205 -14.35 10.20 1.54
N SER A 206 -14.20 9.76 2.78
CA SER A 206 -12.88 9.51 3.37
C SER A 206 -12.10 8.45 2.59
N HIS A 207 -12.74 7.35 2.20
CA HIS A 207 -12.12 6.31 1.39
C HIS A 207 -11.82 6.78 -0.04
N SER A 208 -12.71 7.57 -0.65
CA SER A 208 -12.50 8.17 -1.97
C SER A 208 -11.26 9.08 -2.01
N ILE A 209 -11.10 9.95 -1.01
CA ILE A 209 -9.93 10.86 -0.92
C ILE A 209 -8.65 10.06 -0.70
N TRP A 210 -8.69 9.07 0.19
CA TRP A 210 -7.56 8.17 0.40
C TRP A 210 -7.18 7.42 -0.89
N MET A 211 -8.17 6.98 -1.68
CA MET A 211 -7.91 6.30 -2.94
C MET A 211 -7.33 7.25 -4.00
N LEU A 212 -7.72 8.53 -3.99
CA LEU A 212 -7.09 9.54 -4.84
C LEU A 212 -5.59 9.68 -4.52
N GLU A 213 -5.24 9.84 -3.23
CA GLU A 213 -3.83 9.89 -2.79
C GLU A 213 -3.06 8.64 -3.24
N TYR A 214 -3.67 7.45 -3.07
CA TYR A 214 -3.09 6.20 -3.51
C TYR A 214 -2.86 6.16 -5.01
N ASN A 215 -3.85 6.58 -5.81
CA ASN A 215 -3.79 6.55 -7.27
C ASN A 215 -2.74 7.51 -7.82
N ILE A 216 -2.53 8.68 -7.20
CA ILE A 216 -1.45 9.60 -7.59
C ILE A 216 -0.08 8.94 -7.40
N ARG A 217 0.15 8.33 -6.24
CA ARG A 217 1.42 7.63 -5.95
C ARG A 217 1.62 6.43 -6.87
N SER A 218 0.55 5.68 -7.13
CA SER A 218 0.59 4.48 -7.96
C SER A 218 0.77 4.80 -9.43
N ALA A 219 0.23 5.92 -9.92
CA ALA A 219 0.36 6.35 -11.31
C ALA A 219 1.84 6.51 -11.74
N SER A 220 2.72 6.98 -10.85
CA SER A 220 4.16 7.03 -11.14
C SER A 220 4.79 5.64 -11.30
N ILE A 221 4.37 4.66 -10.49
CA ILE A 221 4.88 3.29 -10.55
C ILE A 221 4.37 2.58 -11.81
N ILE A 222 3.08 2.67 -12.10
CA ILE A 222 2.52 2.02 -13.29
C ILE A 222 2.91 2.72 -14.60
N GLY A 223 3.19 4.02 -14.56
CA GLY A 223 3.72 4.74 -15.71
C GLY A 223 5.05 4.16 -16.20
N TYR A 224 5.83 3.59 -15.28
CA TYR A 224 7.12 2.95 -15.58
C TYR A 224 6.97 1.76 -16.54
N VAL A 225 5.82 1.09 -16.56
CA VAL A 225 5.53 -0.03 -17.48
C VAL A 225 4.78 0.40 -18.74
N GLY A 226 4.70 1.71 -19.03
CA GLY A 226 4.08 2.23 -20.26
C GLY A 226 2.71 2.87 -20.07
N ALA A 227 2.22 3.02 -18.83
CA ALA A 227 0.85 3.49 -18.56
C ALA A 227 0.67 5.03 -18.56
N GLY A 228 1.67 5.78 -19.02
CA GLY A 228 1.63 7.26 -19.10
C GLY A 228 2.29 8.00 -17.94
N GLY A 229 2.35 9.33 -18.05
CA GLY A 229 2.82 10.22 -16.98
C GLY A 229 4.30 10.10 -16.62
N LEU A 230 4.63 10.42 -15.36
CA LEU A 230 6.03 10.52 -14.88
C LEU A 230 6.81 9.21 -14.96
N GLY A 231 6.13 8.08 -14.86
CA GLY A 231 6.78 6.78 -14.92
C GLY A 231 7.45 6.52 -16.27
N LEU A 232 6.93 7.06 -17.38
CA LEU A 232 7.56 6.97 -18.69
C LEU A 232 8.91 7.70 -18.73
N GLN A 233 8.99 8.89 -18.11
CA GLN A 233 10.24 9.63 -18.00
C GLN A 233 11.26 8.89 -17.12
N LEU A 234 10.81 8.31 -16.00
CA LEU A 234 11.67 7.48 -15.14
C LEU A 234 12.22 6.27 -15.90
N HIS A 235 11.38 5.58 -16.67
CA HIS A 235 11.80 4.45 -17.51
C HIS A 235 12.85 4.88 -18.52
N ALA A 236 12.58 5.95 -19.28
CA ALA A 236 13.51 6.46 -20.29
C ALA A 236 14.85 6.88 -19.69
N TYR A 237 14.86 7.65 -18.60
CA TYR A 237 16.11 8.08 -17.96
C TYR A 237 16.90 6.91 -17.39
N GLN A 238 16.22 5.89 -16.83
CA GLN A 238 16.90 4.67 -16.40
C GLN A 238 17.52 3.91 -17.58
N GLU A 239 16.77 3.74 -18.67
CA GLU A 239 17.19 3.01 -19.87
C GLU A 239 18.44 3.64 -20.50
N PHE A 240 18.50 4.97 -20.55
CA PHE A 240 19.66 5.71 -21.06
C PHE A 240 20.69 6.09 -19.98
N HIS A 241 20.60 5.54 -18.76
CA HIS A 241 21.52 5.82 -17.64
C HIS A 241 21.69 7.31 -17.27
N HIS A 242 20.66 8.14 -17.49
CA HIS A 242 20.63 9.55 -17.08
C HIS A 242 20.17 9.69 -15.62
N TRP A 243 21.03 9.29 -14.68
CA TRP A 243 20.70 9.25 -13.25
C TRP A 243 20.48 10.64 -12.63
N ASP A 244 21.11 11.67 -13.17
CA ASP A 244 20.93 13.09 -12.83
C ASP A 244 19.49 13.57 -13.12
N ARG A 245 18.94 13.21 -14.28
CA ARG A 245 17.55 13.53 -14.65
C ARG A 245 16.54 12.66 -13.91
N PHE A 246 16.88 11.38 -13.69
CA PHE A 246 16.09 10.49 -12.85
C PHE A 246 15.94 11.05 -11.43
N ALA A 247 17.03 11.57 -10.86
CA ALA A 247 17.02 12.22 -9.54
C ALA A 247 16.07 13.43 -9.50
N THR A 248 16.07 14.28 -10.53
CA THR A 248 15.14 15.41 -10.63
C THR A 248 13.68 14.96 -10.62
N VAL A 249 13.33 13.96 -11.43
CA VAL A 249 11.95 13.42 -11.46
C VAL A 249 11.55 12.84 -10.10
N LEU A 250 12.46 12.12 -9.44
CA LEU A 250 12.21 11.56 -8.11
C LEU A 250 11.95 12.66 -7.06
N ILE A 251 12.73 13.75 -7.08
CA ILE A 251 12.53 14.91 -6.20
C ILE A 251 11.19 15.57 -6.49
N CYS A 252 10.81 15.76 -7.76
CA CYS A 252 9.51 16.31 -8.14
C CYS A 252 8.35 15.44 -7.63
N ILE A 253 8.42 14.12 -7.78
CA ILE A 253 7.42 13.19 -7.24
C ILE A 253 7.32 13.34 -5.72
N LEU A 254 8.46 13.35 -5.01
CA LEU A 254 8.49 13.48 -3.56
C LEU A 254 7.78 14.77 -3.10
N ILE A 255 8.11 15.90 -3.72
CA ILE A 255 7.51 17.19 -3.38
C ILE A 255 5.99 17.16 -3.60
N VAL A 256 5.53 16.64 -4.73
CA VAL A 256 4.11 16.68 -5.10
C VAL A 256 3.29 15.71 -4.26
N VAL A 257 3.76 14.48 -4.06
CA VAL A 257 3.10 13.51 -3.19
C VAL A 257 3.00 14.05 -1.77
N THR A 258 4.06 14.67 -1.25
CA THR A 258 4.03 15.29 0.09
C THR A 258 3.03 16.45 0.17
N LEU A 259 2.98 17.30 -0.86
CA LEU A 259 2.02 18.42 -0.92
C LEU A 259 0.58 17.93 -0.96
N LEU A 260 0.31 16.88 -1.75
CA LEU A 260 -1.01 16.27 -1.89
C LEU A 260 -1.45 15.56 -0.61
N ASP A 261 -0.55 14.81 0.04
CA ASP A 261 -0.84 14.18 1.34
C ASP A 261 -1.25 15.26 2.36
N PHE A 262 -0.56 16.40 2.39
CA PHE A 262 -0.91 17.52 3.27
C PHE A 262 -2.27 18.17 2.94
N LEU A 263 -2.57 18.34 1.65
CA LEU A 263 -3.83 18.93 1.18
C LEU A 263 -5.01 18.01 1.51
N SER A 264 -4.88 16.73 1.21
CA SER A 264 -5.92 15.74 1.43
C SER A 264 -6.22 15.53 2.92
N GLU A 265 -5.19 15.57 3.77
CA GLU A 265 -5.34 15.56 5.22
C GLU A 265 -6.10 16.81 5.73
N ARG A 266 -5.84 18.01 5.17
CA ARG A 266 -6.64 19.20 5.48
C ARG A 266 -8.09 19.07 5.06
N ILE A 267 -8.36 18.50 3.89
CA ILE A 267 -9.73 18.28 3.39
C ILE A 267 -10.47 17.29 4.31
N ARG A 268 -9.83 16.17 4.65
CA ARG A 268 -10.38 15.13 5.52
C ARG A 268 -10.77 15.66 6.90
N ARG A 269 -9.90 16.47 7.51
CA ARG A 269 -10.19 17.14 8.80
C ARG A 269 -11.38 18.10 8.72
N ARG A 270 -11.55 18.82 7.60
CA ARG A 270 -12.72 19.71 7.43
C ARG A 270 -14.02 18.93 7.29
N ILE A 271 -13.99 17.77 6.63
CA ILE A 271 -15.16 16.89 6.49
C ILE A 271 -15.54 16.30 7.85
N ALA A 272 -14.55 15.81 8.62
CA ALA A 272 -14.79 15.22 9.93
C ALA A 272 -15.35 16.21 10.96
N ARG A 273 -15.02 17.51 10.87
CA ARG A 273 -15.54 18.56 11.77
C ARG A 273 -16.98 19.00 11.45
N ARG A 274 -17.55 18.57 10.32
CA ARG A 274 -18.87 19.00 9.83
C ARG A 274 -20.00 17.99 10.11
N ASN A 275 -19.67 16.89 10.79
CA ASN A 275 -20.59 15.92 11.37
C ASN A 275 -20.48 15.96 12.89
#